data_AF-A0A523W3C8-F1
#
_entry.id   AF-A0A523W3C8-F1
#
_cell.length_a   1.000
_cell.length_b   1.000
_cell.length_c   1.000
_cell.angle_alpha   90.00
_cell.angle_beta   90.00
_cell.angle_gamma   90.00
#
_symmetry.space_group_name_H-M   'P 1'
#
loop_
_entity.id
_entity.type
_entity.pdbx_description
1 polymer ?
#
loop_
_entity_poly.entity_id
_entity_poly.type
_entity_poly.pdbx_seq_one_letter_code
_entity_poly.pdbx_strand_id
1 'polypeptide(L)'
;MAPDEKSDEGKQEETKLESGNDSEEKLDPEKELDKGKESEEEEISTTEELDTEAELDRLRFKYRGHTLEELKKMNMDQFIQLLPARARRSLKRGLPPRQKKLLERLRRAYRAKKRGKDLLTRTHVRDMIIFPEMVGLKIGVYNGRIFEIVEIKPEMIGHYLGEFSLTRRRVQHGSPGIGATRSSKYVPLK
;
A
#
# COMPACT_ATOMS: atom_id res chain seq x y z
N MET A 1 -44.56 -15.30 -70.34
CA MET A 1 -43.70 -14.23 -70.88
C MET A 1 -42.27 -14.63 -70.61
N ALA A 2 -41.42 -14.61 -71.63
CA ALA A 2 -40.02 -15.06 -71.65
C ALA A 2 -39.38 -14.48 -72.94
N PRO A 3 -38.05 -14.51 -73.12
CA PRO A 3 -36.95 -14.78 -72.18
C PRO A 3 -35.93 -13.60 -72.16
N ASP A 4 -34.71 -13.83 -72.68
CA ASP A 4 -33.59 -12.93 -73.03
C ASP A 4 -32.65 -12.50 -71.88
N GLU A 5 -31.30 -12.67 -71.93
CA GLU A 5 -30.33 -13.30 -72.87
C GLU A 5 -29.27 -14.11 -72.04
N LYS A 6 -28.56 -15.19 -72.45
CA LYS A 6 -27.66 -15.46 -73.62
C LYS A 6 -26.37 -14.61 -73.66
N SER A 7 -25.23 -15.00 -74.24
CA SER A 7 -24.57 -16.29 -74.62
C SER A 7 -23.22 -15.95 -75.28
N ASP A 8 -22.09 -16.66 -75.20
CA ASP A 8 -21.68 -17.90 -74.51
C ASP A 8 -20.18 -17.75 -74.09
N GLU A 9 -19.21 -18.67 -73.99
CA GLU A 9 -18.95 -20.10 -74.33
C GLU A 9 -18.01 -20.69 -73.21
N GLY A 10 -17.74 -22.01 -73.20
CA GLY A 10 -16.73 -22.62 -72.32
C GLY A 10 -15.77 -23.57 -73.05
N LYS A 11 -14.58 -23.82 -72.48
CA LYS A 11 -13.63 -24.85 -72.96
C LYS A 11 -12.78 -25.45 -71.83
N GLN A 12 -12.56 -26.75 -71.94
CA GLN A 12 -11.51 -27.51 -71.25
C GLN A 12 -10.30 -27.60 -72.17
N GLU A 13 -9.08 -27.69 -71.64
CA GLU A 13 -8.06 -28.63 -72.15
C GLU A 13 -6.85 -28.71 -71.19
N GLU A 14 -6.00 -29.72 -71.40
CA GLU A 14 -4.91 -30.14 -70.51
C GLU A 14 -3.55 -29.54 -70.95
N THR A 15 -2.54 -29.48 -70.06
CA THR A 15 -1.29 -30.31 -70.17
C THR A 15 -0.09 -29.82 -69.31
N LYS A 16 0.47 -30.78 -68.53
CA LYS A 16 1.90 -31.17 -68.40
C LYS A 16 3.04 -30.20 -67.98
N LEU A 17 3.84 -30.69 -67.01
CA LEU A 17 5.29 -30.46 -66.75
C LEU A 17 5.71 -29.02 -66.33
N GLU A 18 6.73 -28.74 -65.52
CA GLU A 18 7.72 -29.49 -64.69
C GLU A 18 8.26 -28.51 -63.61
N SER A 19 8.91 -28.85 -62.49
CA SER A 19 9.37 -30.12 -61.88
C SER A 19 8.83 -30.20 -60.42
N GLY A 20 9.28 -30.98 -59.43
CA GLY A 20 10.37 -31.99 -59.30
C GLY A 20 11.61 -31.51 -58.53
N ASN A 21 11.69 -31.81 -57.22
CA ASN A 21 12.91 -31.83 -56.37
C ASN A 21 12.61 -32.63 -55.08
N ASP A 22 13.23 -33.80 -54.92
CA ASP A 22 13.26 -34.59 -53.68
C ASP A 22 14.64 -34.44 -53.02
N SER A 23 14.76 -34.89 -51.76
CA SER A 23 15.94 -34.79 -50.87
C SER A 23 16.23 -33.36 -50.34
N GLU A 24 16.81 -33.18 -49.14
CA GLU A 24 17.44 -34.18 -48.26
C GLU A 24 17.18 -33.81 -46.78
N GLU A 25 16.65 -34.74 -45.97
CA GLU A 25 16.41 -34.50 -44.55
C GLU A 25 17.72 -34.73 -43.76
N LYS A 26 18.35 -33.64 -43.31
CA LYS A 26 19.53 -33.66 -42.45
C LYS A 26 19.21 -33.10 -41.07
N LEU A 27 19.54 -33.88 -40.06
CA LEU A 27 19.40 -33.52 -38.64
C LEU A 27 20.63 -32.73 -38.21
N ASP A 28 20.49 -31.40 -38.13
CA ASP A 28 21.55 -30.54 -37.59
C ASP A 28 21.66 -30.70 -36.06
N PRO A 29 22.84 -31.10 -35.51
CA PRO A 29 22.99 -31.43 -34.08
C PRO A 29 23.14 -30.21 -33.17
N GLU A 30 22.95 -28.99 -33.68
CA GLU A 30 23.15 -27.75 -32.90
C GLU A 30 22.03 -27.49 -31.87
N LYS A 31 20.86 -28.11 -32.07
CA LYS A 31 19.63 -27.84 -31.29
C LYS A 31 19.57 -28.47 -29.89
N GLU A 32 20.63 -29.17 -29.45
CA GLU A 32 20.78 -29.66 -28.08
C GLU A 32 21.59 -28.70 -27.18
N LEU A 33 22.36 -27.77 -27.76
CA LEU A 33 23.18 -26.81 -27.00
C LEU A 33 22.43 -25.54 -26.58
N ASP A 34 21.35 -25.17 -27.26
CA ASP A 34 20.53 -24.02 -26.85
C ASP A 34 19.50 -24.37 -25.77
N LYS A 35 18.98 -25.61 -25.73
CA LYS A 35 18.07 -26.04 -24.65
C LYS A 35 18.67 -25.89 -23.25
N GLY A 36 19.98 -26.11 -23.11
CA GLY A 36 20.69 -25.90 -21.85
C GLY A 36 20.68 -24.43 -21.43
N LYS A 37 20.88 -23.50 -22.38
CA LYS A 37 20.83 -22.06 -22.14
C LYS A 37 19.41 -21.57 -21.87
N GLU A 38 18.43 -22.03 -22.65
CA GLU A 38 17.02 -21.74 -22.41
C GLU A 38 16.61 -22.19 -21.00
N SER A 39 17.04 -23.38 -20.54
CA SER A 39 16.80 -23.81 -19.15
C SER A 39 17.60 -23.05 -18.11
N GLU A 40 18.85 -22.65 -18.39
CA GLU A 40 19.64 -21.82 -17.47
C GLU A 40 19.07 -20.39 -17.37
N GLU A 41 18.56 -19.81 -18.46
CA GLU A 41 17.89 -18.50 -18.47
C GLU A 41 16.49 -18.57 -17.80
N GLU A 42 15.74 -19.67 -17.95
CA GLU A 42 14.51 -19.93 -17.19
C GLU A 42 14.80 -20.13 -15.68
N GLU A 43 15.85 -20.86 -15.29
CA GLU A 43 16.23 -21.01 -13.88
C GLU A 43 16.76 -19.68 -13.29
N ILE A 44 17.61 -18.94 -14.01
CA ILE A 44 18.12 -17.63 -13.57
C ILE A 44 16.97 -16.64 -13.37
N SER A 45 16.09 -16.48 -14.37
CA SER A 45 14.94 -15.56 -14.24
C SER A 45 13.99 -15.99 -13.12
N THR A 46 13.74 -17.29 -12.93
CA THR A 46 12.97 -17.80 -11.79
C THR A 46 13.65 -17.46 -10.44
N THR A 47 14.98 -17.53 -10.35
CA THR A 47 15.69 -17.11 -9.12
C THR A 47 15.64 -15.61 -8.88
N GLU A 48 15.74 -14.77 -9.92
CA GLU A 48 15.63 -13.31 -9.79
C GLU A 48 14.20 -12.87 -9.38
N GLU A 49 13.16 -13.54 -9.87
CA GLU A 49 11.78 -13.32 -9.41
C GLU A 49 11.61 -13.71 -7.93
N LEU A 50 12.15 -14.86 -7.51
CA LEU A 50 12.08 -15.31 -6.11
C LEU A 50 12.86 -14.38 -5.14
N ASP A 51 14.04 -13.91 -5.52
CA ASP A 51 14.83 -12.99 -4.69
C ASP A 51 14.17 -11.61 -4.59
N THR A 52 13.56 -11.11 -5.66
CA THR A 52 12.82 -9.83 -5.63
C THR A 52 11.52 -9.93 -4.84
N GLU A 53 10.78 -11.05 -4.86
CA GLU A 53 9.68 -11.28 -3.93
C GLU A 53 10.15 -11.33 -2.47
N ALA A 54 11.29 -11.96 -2.19
CA ALA A 54 11.88 -12.04 -0.85
C ALA A 54 12.40 -10.69 -0.32
N GLU A 55 12.81 -9.77 -1.21
CA GLU A 55 13.08 -8.35 -0.87
C GLU A 55 11.77 -7.60 -0.57
N LEU A 56 10.74 -7.75 -1.40
CA LEU A 56 9.44 -7.08 -1.23
C LEU A 56 8.73 -7.52 0.07
N ASP A 57 8.79 -8.79 0.47
CA ASP A 57 8.22 -9.24 1.74
C ASP A 57 9.09 -8.88 2.97
N ARG A 58 10.38 -8.59 2.79
CA ARG A 58 11.21 -7.91 3.81
C ARG A 58 10.82 -6.45 3.99
N LEU A 59 10.47 -5.75 2.91
CA LEU A 59 9.95 -4.37 2.93
C LEU A 59 8.49 -4.29 3.41
N ARG A 60 7.73 -5.39 3.36
CA ARG A 60 6.30 -5.44 3.72
C ARG A 60 6.09 -5.27 5.22
N PHE A 61 5.30 -4.27 5.60
CA PHE A 61 5.05 -3.93 7.00
C PHE A 61 4.40 -5.09 7.80
N LYS A 62 5.11 -5.52 8.87
CA LYS A 62 4.68 -6.54 9.83
C LYS A 62 4.71 -5.97 11.25
N TYR A 63 3.61 -6.07 11.98
CA TYR A 63 3.51 -5.66 13.38
C TYR A 63 3.55 -6.90 14.29
N ARG A 64 4.59 -7.03 15.12
CA ARG A 64 4.78 -8.18 16.03
C ARG A 64 4.74 -9.55 15.31
N GLY A 65 5.15 -9.59 14.04
CA GLY A 65 5.13 -10.79 13.19
C GLY A 65 3.95 -10.87 12.21
N HIS A 66 2.89 -10.08 12.40
CA HIS A 66 1.65 -10.17 11.62
C HIS A 66 1.54 -9.09 10.54
N THR A 67 1.03 -9.45 9.36
CA THR A 67 0.71 -8.47 8.31
C THR A 67 -0.50 -7.59 8.66
N LEU A 68 -0.62 -6.45 7.99
CA LEU A 68 -1.75 -5.52 8.14
C LEU A 68 -3.12 -6.16 7.85
N GLU A 69 -3.16 -7.24 7.06
CA GLU A 69 -4.40 -7.95 6.73
C GLU A 69 -4.83 -8.94 7.80
N GLU A 70 -3.90 -9.72 8.35
CA GLU A 70 -4.16 -10.57 9.53
C GLU A 70 -4.71 -9.73 10.68
N LEU A 71 -4.06 -8.60 10.99
CA LEU A 71 -4.45 -7.69 12.06
C LEU A 71 -5.85 -7.08 11.89
N LYS A 72 -6.42 -7.11 10.67
CA LYS A 72 -7.81 -6.70 10.37
C LYS A 72 -8.80 -7.87 10.38
N LYS A 73 -8.32 -9.12 10.31
CA LYS A 73 -9.10 -10.36 10.34
C LYS A 73 -9.17 -10.97 11.76
N MET A 74 -8.16 -10.73 12.60
CA MET A 74 -8.08 -11.18 14.01
C MET A 74 -9.18 -10.61 14.90
N ASN A 75 -9.52 -11.34 15.98
CA ASN A 75 -10.38 -10.80 17.03
C ASN A 75 -9.65 -9.74 17.86
N MET A 76 -10.40 -8.75 18.36
CA MET A 76 -9.90 -7.67 19.21
C MET A 76 -9.14 -8.17 20.44
N ASP A 77 -9.57 -9.28 21.05
CA ASP A 77 -8.93 -9.83 22.26
C ASP A 77 -7.54 -10.44 21.98
N GLN A 78 -7.32 -10.94 20.77
CA GLN A 78 -6.01 -11.41 20.31
C GLN A 78 -5.10 -10.19 20.05
N PHE A 79 -5.60 -9.19 19.32
CA PHE A 79 -4.89 -7.93 19.09
C PHE A 79 -4.51 -7.20 20.40
N ILE A 80 -5.39 -7.23 21.41
CA ILE A 80 -5.14 -6.68 22.75
C ILE A 80 -3.95 -7.36 23.45
N GLN A 81 -3.64 -8.63 23.16
CA GLN A 81 -2.50 -9.33 23.75
C GLN A 81 -1.16 -8.86 23.16
N LEU A 82 -1.12 -8.63 21.84
CA LEU A 82 0.03 -8.13 21.07
C LEU A 82 0.45 -6.70 21.43
N LEU A 83 -0.49 -5.89 21.94
CA LEU A 83 -0.27 -4.49 22.26
C LEU A 83 0.63 -4.25 23.49
N PRO A 84 1.40 -3.15 23.53
CA PRO A 84 2.20 -2.75 24.69
C PRO A 84 1.37 -2.66 25.98
N ALA A 85 1.99 -2.96 27.13
CA ALA A 85 1.30 -3.12 28.42
C ALA A 85 0.36 -1.96 28.80
N ARG A 86 0.72 -0.70 28.49
CA ARG A 86 -0.12 0.48 28.72
C ARG A 86 -1.39 0.47 27.86
N ALA A 87 -1.26 0.20 26.57
CA ALA A 87 -2.39 0.10 25.64
C ALA A 87 -3.30 -1.08 26.01
N ARG A 88 -2.71 -2.25 26.27
CA ARG A 88 -3.40 -3.46 26.77
C ARG A 88 -4.18 -3.20 28.06
N ARG A 89 -3.60 -2.47 29.03
CA ARG A 89 -4.29 -2.05 30.28
C ARG A 89 -5.45 -1.09 30.02
N SER A 90 -5.32 -0.19 29.06
CA SER A 90 -6.38 0.74 28.67
C SER A 90 -7.58 -0.02 28.06
N LEU A 91 -7.32 -0.91 27.10
CA LEU A 91 -8.38 -1.65 26.41
C LEU A 91 -9.06 -2.69 27.31
N LYS A 92 -8.32 -3.38 28.19
CA LYS A 92 -8.92 -4.26 29.22
C LYS A 92 -9.78 -3.53 30.26
N ARG A 93 -9.70 -2.19 30.35
CA ARG A 93 -10.60 -1.36 31.16
C ARG A 93 -11.82 -0.83 30.39
N GLY A 94 -11.87 -1.05 29.07
CA GLY A 94 -12.92 -0.58 28.18
C GLY A 94 -12.72 0.87 27.70
N LEU A 95 -13.19 1.13 26.47
CA LEU A 95 -13.14 2.46 25.85
C LEU A 95 -14.17 3.41 26.51
N PRO A 96 -13.78 4.59 27.04
CA PRO A 96 -14.73 5.60 27.51
C PRO A 96 -15.65 6.12 26.38
N PRO A 97 -16.84 6.67 26.69
CA PRO A 97 -17.85 7.05 25.68
C PRO A 97 -17.34 8.01 24.60
N ARG A 98 -16.40 8.92 24.94
CA ARG A 98 -15.75 9.84 23.99
C ARG A 98 -14.96 9.09 22.90
N GLN A 99 -14.26 8.03 23.28
CA GLN A 99 -13.51 7.16 22.35
C GLN A 99 -14.47 6.31 21.50
N LYS A 100 -15.54 5.76 22.09
CA LYS A 100 -16.59 5.01 21.35
C LYS A 100 -17.22 5.88 20.24
N LYS A 101 -17.62 7.12 20.56
CA LYS A 101 -18.18 8.09 19.59
C LYS A 101 -17.17 8.51 18.50
N LEU A 102 -15.87 8.51 18.79
CA LEU A 102 -14.85 8.70 17.77
C LEU A 102 -14.73 7.49 16.85
N LEU A 103 -14.63 6.29 17.40
CA LEU A 103 -14.48 5.05 16.62
C LEU A 103 -15.66 4.81 15.67
N GLU A 104 -16.89 5.18 16.08
CA GLU A 104 -18.06 5.18 15.21
C GLU A 104 -17.93 6.16 14.02
N ARG A 105 -17.47 7.41 14.27
CA ARG A 105 -17.21 8.40 13.21
C ARG A 105 -16.12 7.92 12.25
N LEU A 106 -15.08 7.25 12.75
CA LEU A 106 -14.00 6.71 11.92
C LEU A 106 -14.48 5.51 11.08
N ARG A 107 -15.34 4.63 11.61
CA ARG A 107 -16.00 3.58 10.82
C ARG A 107 -16.91 4.15 9.71
N ARG A 108 -17.61 5.27 9.97
CA ARG A 108 -18.34 6.02 8.93
C ARG A 108 -17.38 6.59 7.86
N ALA A 109 -16.25 7.19 8.27
CA ALA A 109 -15.23 7.73 7.36
C ALA A 109 -14.55 6.64 6.51
N TYR A 110 -14.24 5.47 7.09
CA TYR A 110 -13.66 4.32 6.38
C TYR A 110 -14.58 3.78 5.28
N ARG A 111 -15.89 3.67 5.57
CA ARG A 111 -16.92 3.33 4.56
C ARG A 111 -17.02 4.38 3.44
N ALA A 112 -16.74 5.65 3.73
CA ALA A 112 -16.70 6.71 2.73
C ALA A 112 -15.39 6.72 1.90
N LYS A 113 -14.23 6.43 2.51
CA LYS A 113 -12.96 6.28 1.78
C LYS A 113 -13.01 5.10 0.79
N LYS A 114 -13.67 3.98 1.16
CA LYS A 114 -14.00 2.89 0.21
C LYS A 114 -14.91 3.31 -0.97
N ARG A 115 -15.54 4.48 -0.91
CA ARG A 115 -16.34 5.11 -1.98
C ARG A 115 -15.61 6.31 -2.61
N GLY A 116 -14.29 6.38 -2.49
CA GLY A 116 -13.46 7.46 -3.03
C GLY A 116 -13.55 8.81 -2.29
N LYS A 117 -14.24 8.90 -1.14
CA LYS A 117 -14.45 10.17 -0.41
C LYS A 117 -13.67 10.21 0.90
N ASP A 118 -12.52 10.89 0.88
CA ASP A 118 -11.69 11.17 2.06
C ASP A 118 -12.40 12.15 3.02
N LEU A 119 -12.93 11.65 4.15
CA LEU A 119 -13.53 12.49 5.19
C LEU A 119 -12.53 12.80 6.32
N LEU A 120 -12.09 14.06 6.42
CA LEU A 120 -11.28 14.56 7.53
C LEU A 120 -12.06 14.53 8.85
N THR A 121 -11.72 13.60 9.73
CA THR A 121 -12.39 13.48 11.03
C THR A 121 -11.65 14.31 12.09
N ARG A 122 -12.20 15.48 12.48
CA ARG A 122 -11.65 16.32 13.58
C ARG A 122 -11.95 15.77 14.97
N THR A 123 -10.98 15.83 15.88
CA THR A 123 -10.96 15.14 17.19
C THR A 123 -10.23 15.93 18.28
N HIS A 124 -10.69 15.79 19.53
CA HIS A 124 -9.99 16.26 20.75
C HIS A 124 -9.44 15.09 21.59
N VAL A 125 -9.65 13.85 21.15
CA VAL A 125 -9.42 12.61 21.92
C VAL A 125 -8.00 12.10 21.65
N ARG A 126 -7.02 12.77 22.28
CA ARG A 126 -5.58 12.47 22.15
C ARG A 126 -5.16 11.16 22.83
N ASP A 127 -6.01 10.69 23.74
CA ASP A 127 -5.92 9.46 24.54
C ASP A 127 -6.39 8.18 23.80
N MET A 128 -6.78 8.31 22.52
CA MET A 128 -7.17 7.17 21.68
C MET A 128 -5.95 6.40 21.15
N ILE A 129 -6.02 5.07 21.20
CA ILE A 129 -5.03 4.16 20.61
C ILE A 129 -5.35 3.95 19.12
N ILE A 130 -4.34 3.90 18.27
CA ILE A 130 -4.48 3.61 16.84
C ILE A 130 -4.72 2.10 16.62
N PHE A 131 -5.86 1.80 16.01
CA PHE A 131 -6.30 0.44 15.64
C PHE A 131 -6.04 0.16 14.14
N PRO A 132 -5.88 -1.13 13.74
CA PRO A 132 -5.70 -1.51 12.33
C PRO A 132 -6.87 -1.12 11.41
N GLU A 133 -8.09 -0.95 11.95
CA GLU A 133 -9.25 -0.36 11.25
C GLU A 133 -9.00 1.08 10.74
N MET A 134 -8.08 1.83 11.36
CA MET A 134 -7.91 3.27 11.15
C MET A 134 -6.82 3.61 10.13
N VAL A 135 -6.04 2.62 9.68
CA VAL A 135 -4.93 2.81 8.74
C VAL A 135 -5.44 3.33 7.40
N GLY A 136 -4.82 4.40 6.91
CA GLY A 136 -5.23 5.16 5.72
C GLY A 136 -6.32 6.21 5.96
N LEU A 137 -6.74 6.47 7.21
CA LEU A 137 -7.64 7.58 7.54
C LEU A 137 -6.87 8.87 7.87
N LYS A 138 -7.43 10.00 7.44
CA LYS A 138 -6.97 11.36 7.76
C LYS A 138 -7.73 11.89 8.98
N ILE A 139 -7.05 12.02 10.11
CA ILE A 139 -7.61 12.49 11.39
C ILE A 139 -7.05 13.88 11.71
N GLY A 140 -7.92 14.83 12.03
CA GLY A 140 -7.53 16.10 12.64
C GLY A 140 -7.38 15.92 14.15
N VAL A 141 -6.16 15.93 14.67
CA VAL A 141 -5.86 15.84 16.11
C VAL A 141 -5.68 17.26 16.66
N TYR A 142 -6.46 17.65 17.67
CA TYR A 142 -6.33 18.98 18.27
C TYR A 142 -5.06 19.09 19.13
N ASN A 143 -4.25 20.13 18.90
CA ASN A 143 -2.99 20.37 19.63
C ASN A 143 -3.08 21.41 20.76
N GLY A 144 -4.26 21.99 21.00
CA GLY A 144 -4.45 23.12 21.93
C GLY A 144 -4.63 24.47 21.22
N ARG A 145 -4.45 24.53 19.89
CA ARG A 145 -4.73 25.71 19.05
C ARG A 145 -5.37 25.33 17.72
N ILE A 146 -4.81 24.34 17.02
CA ILE A 146 -5.16 23.95 15.65
C ILE A 146 -5.45 22.43 15.62
N PHE A 147 -6.21 21.97 14.62
CA PHE A 147 -6.33 20.55 14.28
C PHE A 147 -5.23 20.18 13.29
N GLU A 148 -4.25 19.44 13.77
CA GLU A 148 -3.12 18.90 13.00
C GLU A 148 -3.60 17.68 12.22
N ILE A 149 -3.39 17.65 10.90
CA ILE A 149 -3.93 16.59 10.03
C ILE A 149 -2.90 15.46 9.96
N VAL A 150 -3.21 14.34 10.60
CA VAL A 150 -2.39 13.12 10.60
C VAL A 150 -3.06 12.08 9.70
N GLU A 151 -2.35 11.59 8.68
CA GLU A 151 -2.73 10.39 7.94
C GLU A 151 -2.10 9.16 8.59
N ILE A 152 -2.93 8.19 8.98
CA ILE A 152 -2.48 7.04 9.77
C ILE A 152 -1.76 6.03 8.88
N LYS A 153 -0.45 5.95 9.03
CA LYS A 153 0.39 4.88 8.45
C LYS A 153 0.26 3.56 9.23
N PRO A 154 0.56 2.39 8.62
CA PRO A 154 0.59 1.09 9.33
C PRO A 154 1.54 1.09 10.53
N GLU A 155 2.69 1.74 10.39
CA GLU A 155 3.73 1.97 11.42
C GLU A 155 3.18 2.49 12.76
N MET A 156 2.06 3.23 12.72
CA MET A 156 1.50 3.94 13.88
C MET A 156 0.63 3.03 14.77
N ILE A 157 0.43 1.76 14.43
CA ILE A 157 -0.45 0.84 15.18
C ILE A 157 0.00 0.69 16.64
N GLY A 158 -0.95 0.82 17.57
CA GLY A 158 -0.71 0.69 19.01
C GLY A 158 -0.14 1.94 19.72
N HIS A 159 0.26 2.97 18.97
CA HIS A 159 0.56 4.30 19.52
C HIS A 159 -0.71 5.10 19.82
N TYR A 160 -0.60 6.17 20.60
CA TYR A 160 -1.70 7.10 20.88
C TYR A 160 -1.76 8.23 19.84
N LEU A 161 -2.97 8.65 19.43
CA LEU A 161 -3.16 9.79 18.51
C LEU A 161 -2.48 11.08 19.00
N GLY A 162 -2.35 11.24 20.32
CA GLY A 162 -1.68 12.37 20.95
C GLY A 162 -0.15 12.38 20.85
N GLU A 163 0.49 11.36 20.28
CA GLU A 163 1.93 11.33 20.01
C GLU A 163 2.26 12.05 18.69
N PHE A 164 1.40 11.89 17.67
CA PHE A 164 1.59 12.42 16.31
C PHE A 164 1.20 13.90 16.13
N SER A 165 1.06 14.64 17.23
CA SER A 165 0.65 16.04 17.19
C SER A 165 1.35 16.83 18.29
N LEU A 166 2.10 17.89 17.94
CA LEU A 166 2.92 18.62 18.91
C LEU A 166 2.13 19.73 19.61
N THR A 167 1.93 19.59 20.93
CA THR A 167 1.25 20.61 21.76
C THR A 167 2.11 21.85 22.03
N ARG A 168 3.43 21.75 21.82
CA ARG A 168 4.41 22.84 22.00
C ARG A 168 5.29 22.96 20.77
N ARG A 169 5.64 24.20 20.40
CA ARG A 169 6.73 24.45 19.44
C ARG A 169 8.06 24.09 20.10
N ARG A 170 9.03 23.56 19.32
CA ARG A 170 10.41 23.41 19.78
C ARG A 170 10.98 24.81 20.03
N VAL A 171 11.40 25.08 21.27
CA VAL A 171 12.18 26.29 21.58
C VAL A 171 13.58 26.09 21.02
N GLN A 172 14.03 27.04 20.22
CA GLN A 172 15.44 27.20 19.88
C GLN A 172 15.97 28.35 20.74
N HIS A 173 17.04 28.11 21.47
CA HIS A 173 17.73 29.17 22.20
C HIS A 173 18.64 29.90 21.21
N GLY A 174 18.44 31.22 21.08
CA GLY A 174 19.45 32.08 20.45
C GLY A 174 20.66 32.27 21.38
N SER A 175 21.72 32.89 20.87
CA SER A 175 22.86 33.30 21.69
C SER A 175 22.41 34.11 22.91
N PRO A 176 22.99 33.89 24.11
CA PRO A 176 22.64 34.65 25.29
C PRO A 176 22.99 36.12 25.06
N GLY A 177 21.99 37.00 25.12
CA GLY A 177 22.19 38.44 25.03
C GLY A 177 23.08 38.93 26.18
N ILE A 178 23.95 39.90 25.88
CA ILE A 178 24.81 40.52 26.89
C ILE A 178 23.91 41.16 27.96
N GLY A 179 24.05 40.71 29.22
CA GLY A 179 23.18 41.12 30.33
C GLY A 179 21.96 40.21 30.60
N ALA A 180 21.85 39.02 30.00
CA ALA A 180 20.70 38.11 30.16
C ALA A 180 20.58 37.38 31.53
N THR A 181 20.82 38.07 32.65
CA THR A 181 20.52 37.55 34.00
C THR A 181 19.02 37.61 34.30
N ARG A 182 18.33 36.51 34.00
CA ARG A 182 17.02 36.09 34.58
C ARG A 182 15.73 36.82 34.15
N SER A 183 15.74 37.83 33.28
CA SER A 183 14.52 38.61 32.94
C SER A 183 14.29 39.00 31.47
N SER A 184 15.08 38.47 30.52
CA SER A 184 14.98 38.86 29.10
C SER A 184 13.68 38.40 28.42
N LYS A 185 12.67 39.29 28.40
CA LYS A 185 11.56 39.24 27.43
C LYS A 185 12.15 39.20 26.01
N TYR A 186 11.57 38.37 25.15
CA TYR A 186 11.93 38.33 23.73
C TYR A 186 11.56 39.66 23.07
N VAL A 187 12.57 40.43 22.67
CA VAL A 187 12.42 41.61 21.81
C VAL A 187 12.66 41.16 20.37
N PRO A 188 11.67 41.29 19.46
CA PRO A 188 11.91 41.04 18.05
C PRO A 188 12.78 42.16 17.48
N LEU A 189 13.95 41.79 16.96
CA LEU A 189 14.71 42.69 16.07
C LEU A 189 13.96 42.84 14.74
N LYS A 190 14.10 44.01 14.13
CA LYS A 190 13.39 44.46 12.92
C LYS A 190 14.18 44.15 11.67
#